data_AF-A0A960UQU1-F1
#
_entry.id   AF-A0A960UQU1-F1
#
_cell.length_a   1.000
_cell.length_b   1.000
_cell.length_c   1.000
_cell.angle_alpha   90.00
_cell.angle_beta   90.00
_cell.angle_gamma   90.00
#
_symmetry.space_group_name_H-M   'P 1'
#
loop_
_entity.id
_entity.type
_entity.pdbx_description
1 polymer ?
#
loop_
_entity_poly.entity_id
_entity_poly.type
_entity_poly.pdbx_seq_one_letter_code
_entity_poly.pdbx_strand_id
1 'polypeptide(L)'
;MLFVTQEFLVFFIVVALTYWLIPGRFRMYWLIATSLFFYATWNFLFTFHLFLVVATNYVVMEIYRIHQKKWIFILLQIANVANIAVFKYYYLILDFVGIVFGIDWLREKNLRLQDRLDGHEILLPLAISFYTFQIMSYGIDIYRGTYTTRHKFREVLLFKSFFPQLIAGPIMRSSELLPQIQTMDSFSPPSAKQTERAVWLILAGIAKKMLIADQMTTALGPFLAGDPSTMA
;
A
#
# COMPACT_ATOMS: atom_id res chain seq x y z
N MET A 1 -12.68 4.58 -1.11
CA MET A 1 -12.80 5.98 -0.64
C MET A 1 -11.53 6.76 -1.02
N LEU A 2 -11.66 7.98 -1.58
CA LEU A 2 -10.50 8.84 -1.91
C LEU A 2 -10.28 9.89 -0.82
N PHE A 3 -9.04 10.32 -0.59
CA PHE A 3 -8.70 11.25 0.50
C PHE A 3 -9.40 12.62 0.45
N VAL A 4 -9.89 13.03 -0.72
CA VAL A 4 -10.54 14.34 -0.92
C VAL A 4 -12.07 14.23 -0.86
N THR A 5 -12.63 13.03 -0.69
CA THR A 5 -14.10 12.86 -0.66
C THR A 5 -14.69 13.13 0.71
N GLN A 6 -15.96 13.55 0.73
CA GLN A 6 -16.74 13.73 1.96
C GLN A 6 -16.82 12.44 2.78
N GLU A 7 -16.97 11.28 2.11
CA GLU A 7 -16.94 9.96 2.75
C GLU A 7 -15.67 9.73 3.56
N PHE A 8 -14.51 10.07 3.00
CA PHE A 8 -13.24 9.94 3.72
C PHE A 8 -13.15 10.89 4.90
N LEU A 9 -13.64 12.13 4.76
CA LEU A 9 -13.63 13.10 5.86
C LEU A 9 -14.46 12.60 7.05
N VAL A 10 -15.68 12.10 6.80
CA VAL A 10 -16.54 11.53 7.84
C VAL A 10 -15.87 10.31 8.47
N PHE A 11 -15.36 9.39 7.65
CA PHE A 11 -14.61 8.22 8.12
C PHE A 11 -13.42 8.63 9.01
N PHE A 12 -12.59 9.57 8.57
CA PHE A 12 -11.42 10.04 9.29
C PHE A 12 -11.77 10.66 10.63
N ILE A 13 -12.79 11.53 10.69
CA ILE A 13 -13.26 12.15 11.93
C ILE A 13 -13.73 11.08 12.91
N VAL A 14 -14.55 10.12 12.48
CA VAL A 14 -15.03 9.03 13.33
C VAL A 14 -13.88 8.18 13.85
N VAL A 15 -12.92 7.81 12.98
CA VAL A 15 -11.75 7.03 13.37
C VAL A 15 -10.88 7.77 14.38
N ALA A 16 -10.60 9.05 14.15
CA ALA A 16 -9.76 9.87 15.01
C ALA A 16 -10.42 10.11 16.37
N LEU A 17 -11.72 10.46 16.41
CA LEU A 17 -12.44 10.64 17.67
C LEU A 17 -12.50 9.34 18.47
N THR A 18 -12.88 8.24 17.83
CA THR A 18 -12.97 6.93 18.50
C THR A 18 -11.62 6.47 19.04
N TYR A 19 -10.53 6.71 18.31
CA TYR A 19 -9.17 6.39 18.76
C TYR A 19 -8.83 7.05 20.12
N TRP A 20 -9.26 8.29 20.33
CA TRP A 20 -9.02 9.01 21.58
C TRP A 20 -10.03 8.67 22.69
N LEU A 21 -11.23 8.22 22.33
CA LEU A 21 -12.27 7.82 23.30
C LEU A 21 -12.08 6.41 23.88
N ILE A 22 -11.43 5.50 23.14
CA ILE A 22 -11.23 4.11 23.60
C ILE A 22 -9.97 3.95 24.49
N PRO A 23 -9.95 2.95 25.39
CA PRO A 23 -8.75 2.63 26.18
C PRO A 23 -7.55 2.30 25.29
N GLY A 24 -6.35 2.73 25.71
CA GLY A 24 -5.10 2.58 24.96
C GLY A 24 -4.85 1.17 24.40
N ARG A 25 -5.15 0.13 25.20
CA ARG A 25 -5.03 -1.28 24.80
C ARG A 25 -5.83 -1.69 23.55
N PHE A 26 -6.91 -0.97 23.23
CA PHE A 26 -7.78 -1.27 22.07
C PHE A 26 -7.45 -0.43 20.83
N ARG A 27 -6.65 0.63 20.97
CA ARG A 27 -6.31 1.55 19.88
C ARG A 27 -5.69 0.85 18.67
N MET A 28 -4.81 -0.11 18.90
CA MET A 28 -4.19 -0.89 17.82
C MET A 28 -5.22 -1.70 17.04
N TYR A 29 -6.12 -2.39 17.74
CA TYR A 29 -7.17 -3.20 17.10
C TYR A 29 -8.16 -2.33 16.33
N TRP A 30 -8.52 -1.17 16.89
CA TRP A 30 -9.33 -0.17 16.19
C TRP A 30 -8.67 0.27 14.89
N LEU A 31 -7.40 0.68 14.93
CA LEU A 31 -6.68 1.11 13.74
C LEU A 31 -6.50 0.01 12.71
N ILE A 32 -6.29 -1.25 13.12
CA ILE A 32 -6.24 -2.39 12.19
C ILE A 32 -7.60 -2.56 11.52
N ALA A 33 -8.68 -2.60 12.29
CA ALA A 33 -10.03 -2.80 11.77
C ALA A 33 -10.42 -1.71 10.78
N THR A 34 -10.22 -0.44 11.14
CA THR A 34 -10.55 0.70 10.28
C THR A 34 -9.65 0.75 9.05
N SER A 35 -8.38 0.35 9.18
CA SER A 35 -7.45 0.32 8.04
C SER A 35 -7.80 -0.77 7.03
N LEU A 36 -8.12 -1.97 7.50
CA LEU A 36 -8.57 -3.06 6.64
C LEU A 36 -9.93 -2.74 6.01
N PHE A 37 -10.85 -2.14 6.77
CA PHE A 37 -12.12 -1.65 6.23
C PHE A 37 -11.89 -0.64 5.11
N PHE A 38 -11.06 0.38 5.34
CA PHE A 38 -10.75 1.40 4.34
C PHE A 38 -10.19 0.78 3.05
N TYR A 39 -9.26 -0.18 3.16
CA TYR A 39 -8.72 -0.87 2.00
C TYR A 39 -9.77 -1.77 1.31
N ALA A 40 -10.66 -2.41 2.07
CA ALA A 40 -11.78 -3.20 1.54
C ALA A 40 -12.80 -2.38 0.76
N THR A 41 -12.91 -1.06 1.01
CA THR A 41 -13.75 -0.17 0.19
C THR A 41 -13.27 -0.09 -1.26
N TRP A 42 -12.01 -0.42 -1.54
CA TRP A 42 -11.50 -0.52 -2.90
C TRP A 42 -11.76 -1.92 -3.48
N ASN A 43 -11.37 -2.97 -2.76
CA ASN A 43 -11.70 -4.35 -3.14
C ASN A 43 -11.49 -5.31 -1.96
N PHE A 44 -12.52 -6.10 -1.65
CA PHE A 44 -12.49 -7.07 -0.55
C PHE A 44 -11.46 -8.20 -0.76
N LEU A 45 -11.42 -8.81 -1.96
CA LEU A 45 -10.49 -9.90 -2.26
C LEU A 45 -9.04 -9.46 -2.15
N PHE A 46 -8.73 -8.24 -2.59
CA PHE A 46 -7.37 -7.72 -2.46
C PHE A 46 -7.01 -7.33 -1.03
N THR A 47 -8.00 -7.08 -0.16
CA THR A 47 -7.75 -6.93 1.28
C THR A 47 -7.28 -8.24 1.88
N PHE A 48 -7.91 -9.35 1.49
CA PHE A 48 -7.46 -10.68 1.87
C PHE A 48 -6.06 -10.99 1.30
N HIS A 49 -5.79 -10.60 0.06
CA HIS A 49 -4.44 -10.69 -0.53
C HIS A 49 -3.39 -9.93 0.30
N LEU A 50 -3.66 -8.67 0.68
CA LEU A 50 -2.77 -7.89 1.54
C LEU A 50 -2.51 -8.61 2.86
N PHE A 51 -3.57 -9.11 3.51
CA PHE A 51 -3.45 -9.87 4.75
C PHE A 51 -2.56 -11.11 4.57
N LEU A 52 -2.77 -11.89 3.50
CA LEU A 52 -1.97 -13.07 3.19
C LEU A 52 -0.50 -12.75 2.92
N VAL A 53 -0.22 -11.66 2.21
CA VAL A 53 1.17 -11.21 1.97
C VAL A 53 1.84 -10.89 3.30
N VAL A 54 1.17 -10.15 4.19
CA VAL A 54 1.73 -9.79 5.50
C VAL A 54 1.88 -11.02 6.40
N ALA A 55 0.88 -11.91 6.45
CA ALA A 55 0.90 -13.13 7.23
C ALA A 55 2.02 -14.07 6.78
N THR A 56 2.14 -14.33 5.47
CA THR A 56 3.19 -15.18 4.90
C THR A 56 4.57 -14.61 5.22
N ASN A 57 4.79 -13.31 4.99
CA ASN A 57 6.06 -12.67 5.31
C ASN A 57 6.40 -12.77 6.80
N TYR A 58 5.44 -12.51 7.69
CA TYR A 58 5.65 -12.61 9.12
C TYR A 58 6.03 -14.05 9.52
N VAL A 59 5.23 -15.05 9.14
CA VAL A 59 5.46 -16.45 9.50
C VAL A 59 6.80 -16.95 8.96
N VAL A 60 7.10 -16.69 7.69
CA VAL A 60 8.36 -17.14 7.07
C VAL A 60 9.58 -16.48 7.71
N MET A 61 9.49 -15.20 8.09
CA MET A 61 10.58 -14.54 8.82
C MET A 61 10.73 -15.06 10.25
N GLU A 62 9.66 -15.47 10.91
CA GLU A 62 9.73 -16.17 12.20
C GLU A 62 10.36 -17.56 12.09
N ILE A 63 10.06 -18.31 11.02
CA ILE A 63 10.72 -19.58 10.69
C ILE A 63 12.22 -19.34 10.42
N TYR A 64 12.55 -18.30 9.66
CA TYR A 64 13.94 -17.90 9.42
C TYR A 64 14.68 -17.59 10.71
N ARG A 65 14.06 -16.91 11.69
CA ARG A 65 14.69 -16.63 13.00
C ARG A 65 15.09 -17.90 13.76
N ILE A 66 14.32 -18.98 13.62
CA ILE A 66 14.58 -20.27 14.29
C ILE A 66 15.68 -21.04 13.55
N HIS A 67 15.58 -21.17 12.23
CA HIS A 67 16.47 -22.04 11.46
C HIS A 67 17.71 -21.35 10.89
N GLN A 68 17.68 -20.02 10.76
CA GLN A 68 18.76 -19.16 10.23
C GLN A 68 19.26 -19.59 8.83
N LYS A 69 18.44 -20.33 8.07
CA LYS A 69 18.79 -20.80 6.72
C LYS A 69 18.53 -19.69 5.70
N LYS A 70 19.61 -19.22 5.05
CA LYS A 70 19.55 -18.11 4.07
C LYS A 70 18.55 -18.34 2.93
N TRP A 71 18.36 -19.58 2.47
CA TRP A 71 17.44 -19.89 1.38
C TRP A 71 15.98 -19.56 1.71
N ILE A 72 15.57 -19.62 2.99
CA ILE A 72 14.20 -19.27 3.43
C ILE A 72 13.92 -17.80 3.15
N PHE A 73 14.87 -16.94 3.53
CA PHE A 73 14.80 -15.51 3.27
C PHE A 73 14.80 -15.21 1.76
N ILE A 74 15.72 -15.85 1.00
CA ILE A 74 15.83 -15.64 -0.46
C ILE A 74 14.52 -16.03 -1.15
N LEU A 75 13.97 -17.21 -0.83
CA LEU A 75 12.71 -17.69 -1.40
C LEU A 75 11.55 -16.74 -1.10
N LEU A 76 11.49 -16.18 0.12
CA LEU A 76 10.48 -15.19 0.48
C LEU A 76 10.61 -13.90 -0.37
N GLN A 77 11.83 -13.40 -0.57
CA GLN A 77 12.04 -12.21 -1.41
C GLN A 77 11.67 -12.48 -2.87
N ILE A 78 12.00 -13.66 -3.40
CA ILE A 78 11.59 -14.09 -4.75
C ILE A 78 10.07 -14.14 -4.84
N ALA A 79 9.39 -14.72 -3.85
CA ALA A 79 7.92 -14.79 -3.82
C ALA A 79 7.27 -13.40 -3.80
N ASN A 80 7.82 -12.45 -3.03
CA ASN A 80 7.35 -11.07 -3.01
C ASN A 80 7.53 -10.36 -4.37
N VAL A 81 8.69 -10.53 -5.01
CA VAL A 81 8.94 -9.96 -6.35
C VAL A 81 8.03 -10.60 -7.39
N ALA A 82 7.87 -11.92 -7.35
CA ALA A 82 6.96 -12.65 -8.24
C ALA A 82 5.51 -12.16 -8.07
N ASN A 83 5.07 -11.89 -6.85
CA ASN A 83 3.74 -11.34 -6.59
C ASN A 83 3.52 -9.98 -7.28
N ILE A 84 4.45 -9.01 -7.14
CA ILE A 84 4.33 -7.76 -7.91
C ILE A 84 4.39 -8.05 -9.41
N ALA A 85 5.28 -8.94 -9.86
CA ALA A 85 5.47 -9.23 -11.28
C ALA A 85 4.19 -9.77 -11.94
N VAL A 86 3.49 -10.70 -11.28
CA VAL A 86 2.22 -11.24 -11.75
C VAL A 86 1.15 -10.14 -11.85
N PHE A 87 0.98 -9.31 -10.83
CA PHE A 87 -0.10 -8.31 -10.90
C PHE A 87 0.23 -7.11 -11.79
N LYS A 88 1.47 -6.64 -11.80
CA LYS A 88 1.86 -5.38 -12.43
C LYS A 88 2.47 -5.55 -13.81
N TYR A 89 3.22 -6.62 -14.04
CA TYR A 89 4.04 -6.78 -15.23
C TYR A 89 3.59 -7.98 -16.09
N TYR A 90 2.52 -8.69 -15.75
CA TYR A 90 2.04 -9.84 -16.55
C TYR A 90 1.88 -9.53 -18.03
N TYR A 91 1.07 -8.52 -18.36
CA TYR A 91 0.85 -8.12 -19.75
C TYR A 91 2.13 -7.65 -20.45
N LEU A 92 2.98 -6.90 -19.75
CA LEU A 92 4.26 -6.42 -20.28
C LEU A 92 5.23 -7.58 -20.57
N ILE A 93 5.32 -8.56 -19.67
CA ILE A 93 6.19 -9.72 -19.81
C ILE A 93 5.74 -10.57 -21.00
N LEU A 94 4.44 -10.82 -21.13
CA LEU A 94 3.89 -11.58 -22.25
C LEU A 94 4.06 -10.84 -23.58
N ASP A 95 3.88 -9.53 -23.61
CA ASP A 95 4.12 -8.72 -24.81
C ASP A 95 5.58 -8.81 -25.25
N PHE A 96 6.53 -8.72 -24.32
CA PHE A 96 7.95 -8.90 -24.61
C PHE A 96 8.26 -10.28 -25.20
N VAL A 97 7.68 -11.35 -24.64
CA VAL A 97 7.80 -12.71 -25.19
C VAL A 97 7.18 -12.78 -26.58
N GLY A 98 6.00 -12.19 -26.79
CA GLY A 98 5.34 -12.10 -28.09
C GLY A 98 6.21 -11.43 -29.14
N ILE A 99 6.88 -10.33 -28.79
CA ILE A 99 7.80 -9.61 -29.68
C ILE A 99 9.04 -10.46 -30.01
N VAL A 100 9.68 -11.05 -29.00
CA VAL A 100 10.94 -11.79 -29.19
C VAL A 100 10.74 -13.06 -30.02
N PHE A 101 9.62 -13.75 -29.84
CA PHE A 101 9.34 -15.02 -30.50
C PHE A 101 8.37 -14.91 -31.70
N GLY A 102 7.91 -13.70 -32.04
CA GLY A 102 6.99 -13.47 -33.15
C GLY A 102 5.60 -14.10 -32.94
N ILE A 103 5.11 -14.10 -31.70
CA ILE A 103 3.85 -14.74 -31.31
C ILE A 103 2.77 -13.65 -31.14
N ASP A 104 2.00 -13.38 -32.19
CA ASP A 104 1.05 -12.26 -32.24
C ASP A 104 -0.09 -12.32 -31.22
N TRP A 105 -0.50 -13.52 -30.79
CA TRP A 105 -1.56 -13.66 -29.78
C TRP A 105 -1.09 -13.28 -28.37
N LEU A 106 0.23 -13.27 -28.11
CA LEU A 106 0.81 -12.82 -26.84
C LEU A 106 0.99 -11.29 -26.75
N ARG A 107 0.66 -10.57 -27.82
CA ARG A 107 0.70 -9.10 -27.84
C ARG A 107 -0.28 -8.53 -26.81
N GLU A 108 0.15 -7.54 -26.04
CA GLU A 108 -0.63 -6.95 -24.94
C GLU A 108 -2.04 -6.52 -25.38
N LYS A 109 -2.15 -5.86 -26.55
CA LYS A 109 -3.44 -5.39 -27.08
C LYS A 109 -4.43 -6.54 -27.31
N ASN A 110 -3.93 -7.68 -27.79
CA ASN A 110 -4.75 -8.85 -28.10
C ASN A 110 -5.12 -9.60 -26.82
N LEU A 111 -4.13 -9.84 -25.94
CA LEU A 111 -4.33 -10.51 -24.65
C LEU A 111 -5.28 -9.74 -23.74
N ARG A 112 -5.10 -8.43 -23.56
CA ARG A 112 -5.97 -7.64 -22.69
C ARG A 112 -7.41 -7.60 -23.19
N LEU A 113 -7.59 -7.53 -24.52
CA LEU A 113 -8.93 -7.56 -25.10
C LEU A 113 -9.57 -8.93 -24.87
N GLN A 114 -8.83 -10.02 -25.09
CA GLN A 114 -9.32 -11.37 -24.86
C GLN A 114 -9.64 -11.64 -23.39
N ASP A 115 -8.71 -11.37 -22.48
CA ASP A 115 -8.92 -11.53 -21.04
C ASP A 115 -10.12 -10.72 -20.53
N ARG A 116 -10.35 -9.53 -21.10
CA ARG A 116 -11.55 -8.74 -20.79
C ARG A 116 -12.83 -9.42 -21.23
N LEU A 117 -12.85 -9.98 -22.44
CA LEU A 117 -14.01 -10.68 -22.99
C LEU A 117 -14.29 -11.97 -22.22
N ASP A 118 -13.24 -12.67 -21.80
CA ASP A 118 -13.32 -13.93 -21.06
C ASP A 118 -13.56 -13.71 -19.54
N GLY A 119 -13.52 -12.45 -19.07
CA GLY A 119 -13.71 -12.12 -17.65
C GLY A 119 -12.52 -12.47 -16.76
N HIS A 120 -11.33 -12.55 -17.34
CA HIS A 120 -10.07 -12.94 -16.70
C HIS A 120 -9.05 -11.79 -16.61
N GLU A 121 -9.44 -10.55 -16.90
CA GLU A 121 -8.54 -9.39 -16.80
C GLU A 121 -7.91 -9.31 -15.39
N ILE A 122 -6.58 -9.25 -15.35
CA ILE A 122 -5.85 -9.16 -14.08
C ILE A 122 -6.05 -7.76 -13.50
N LEU A 123 -6.85 -7.68 -12.42
CA LEU A 123 -6.94 -6.45 -11.62
C LEU A 123 -5.69 -6.29 -10.75
N LEU A 124 -5.15 -5.07 -10.74
CA LEU A 124 -3.97 -4.72 -9.95
C LEU A 124 -4.35 -4.28 -8.54
N PRO A 125 -3.84 -4.91 -7.46
CA PRO A 125 -4.11 -4.47 -6.10
C PRO A 125 -3.60 -3.06 -5.85
N LEU A 126 -4.44 -2.21 -5.27
CA LEU A 126 -4.08 -0.83 -4.97
C LEU A 126 -2.83 -0.80 -4.09
N ALA A 127 -1.85 0.01 -4.48
CA ALA A 127 -0.59 0.18 -3.76
C ALA A 127 0.26 -1.10 -3.59
N ILE A 128 0.10 -2.13 -4.45
CA ILE A 128 0.91 -3.37 -4.40
C ILE A 128 2.41 -3.15 -4.34
N SER A 129 2.92 -2.19 -5.10
CA SER A 129 4.35 -1.87 -5.05
C SER A 129 4.76 -1.37 -3.66
N PHE A 130 3.97 -0.49 -3.04
CA PHE A 130 4.29 0.10 -1.73
C PHE A 130 4.31 -0.94 -0.62
N TYR A 131 3.23 -1.69 -0.42
CA TYR A 131 3.19 -2.64 0.70
C TYR A 131 4.20 -3.78 0.51
N THR A 132 4.47 -4.18 -0.74
CA THR A 132 5.47 -5.22 -1.03
C THR A 132 6.88 -4.73 -0.75
N PHE A 133 7.28 -3.54 -1.21
CA PHE A 133 8.62 -3.03 -0.91
C PHE A 133 8.82 -2.79 0.59
N GLN A 134 7.79 -2.35 1.31
CA GLN A 134 7.89 -2.18 2.75
C GLN A 134 7.99 -3.53 3.49
N ILE A 135 7.25 -4.58 3.09
CA ILE A 135 7.36 -5.89 3.74
C ILE A 135 8.68 -6.59 3.41
N MET A 136 9.19 -6.41 2.19
CA MET A 136 10.54 -6.84 1.81
C MET A 136 11.59 -6.13 2.65
N SER A 137 11.51 -4.80 2.79
CA SER A 137 12.43 -4.03 3.66
C SER A 137 12.39 -4.55 5.09
N TYR A 138 11.21 -4.83 5.64
CA TYR A 138 11.06 -5.41 6.97
C TYR A 138 11.78 -6.76 7.09
N GLY A 139 11.63 -7.66 6.12
CA GLY A 139 12.34 -8.93 6.07
C GLY A 139 13.86 -8.76 5.96
N ILE A 140 14.32 -7.81 5.15
CA ILE A 140 15.75 -7.47 4.98
C ILE A 140 16.34 -6.95 6.30
N ASP A 141 15.63 -6.08 7.01
CA ASP A 141 16.07 -5.54 8.29
C ASP A 141 16.19 -6.65 9.36
N ILE A 142 15.28 -7.64 9.36
CA ILE A 142 15.43 -8.84 10.20
C ILE A 142 16.65 -9.65 9.79
N TYR A 143 16.85 -9.88 8.49
CA TYR A 143 18.02 -10.61 7.97
C TYR A 143 19.34 -9.93 8.35
N ARG A 144 19.37 -8.59 8.39
CA ARG A 144 20.52 -7.79 8.83
C ARG A 144 20.70 -7.70 10.35
N GLY A 145 19.77 -8.25 11.13
CA GLY A 145 19.80 -8.14 12.59
C GLY A 145 19.53 -6.72 13.10
N THR A 146 18.83 -5.88 12.34
CA THR A 146 18.56 -4.48 12.70
C THR A 146 17.68 -4.35 13.94
N TYR A 147 16.79 -5.30 14.19
CA TYR A 147 15.84 -5.25 15.31
C TYR A 147 16.34 -6.05 16.51
N THR A 148 16.40 -5.39 17.67
CA THR A 148 16.74 -6.00 18.96
C THR A 148 15.55 -6.71 19.61
N THR A 149 14.32 -6.31 19.27
CA THR A 149 13.08 -6.88 19.80
C THR A 149 12.27 -7.61 18.73
N ARG A 150 11.46 -8.59 19.16
CA ARG A 150 10.52 -9.31 18.29
C ARG A 150 9.22 -8.53 18.19
N HIS A 151 8.84 -8.17 16.96
CA HIS A 151 7.54 -7.56 16.69
C HIS A 151 6.44 -8.63 16.71
N LYS A 152 5.26 -8.25 17.20
CA LYS A 152 4.07 -9.11 17.15
C LYS A 152 3.40 -8.99 15.78
N PHE A 153 2.70 -10.05 15.34
CA PHE A 153 1.98 -10.04 14.06
C PHE A 153 1.07 -8.80 13.88
N ARG A 154 0.30 -8.45 14.92
CA ARG A 154 -0.58 -7.26 14.90
C ARG A 154 0.16 -5.94 14.67
N GLU A 155 1.40 -5.82 15.15
CA GLU A 155 2.22 -4.62 14.95
C GLU A 155 2.65 -4.51 13.50
N VAL A 156 3.08 -5.63 12.90
CA VAL A 156 3.46 -5.72 11.48
C VAL A 156 2.23 -5.53 10.58
N LEU A 157 1.08 -6.09 10.96
CA LEU A 157 -0.18 -5.93 10.24
C LEU A 157 -0.62 -4.46 10.23
N LEU A 158 -0.59 -3.78 11.37
CA LEU A 158 -0.90 -2.35 11.40
C LEU A 158 0.12 -1.54 10.61
N PHE A 159 1.42 -1.79 10.78
CA PHE A 159 2.48 -1.13 10.02
C PHE A 159 2.28 -1.23 8.50
N LYS A 160 1.67 -2.31 8.02
CA LYS A 160 1.41 -2.52 6.59
C LYS A 160 0.07 -2.00 6.14
N SER A 161 -0.96 -2.15 6.95
CA SER A 161 -2.31 -1.78 6.56
C SER A 161 -2.66 -0.31 6.85
N PHE A 162 -1.87 0.41 7.66
CA PHE A 162 -2.21 1.75 8.15
C PHE A 162 -2.70 2.70 7.04
N PHE A 163 -4.00 2.97 7.04
CA PHE A 163 -4.67 3.63 5.93
C PHE A 163 -4.14 5.01 5.53
N PRO A 164 -3.65 5.88 6.46
CA PRO A 164 -3.13 7.19 6.07
C PRO A 164 -1.88 7.07 5.20
N GLN A 165 -1.14 5.96 5.35
CA GLN A 165 0.11 5.75 4.65
C GLN A 165 -0.06 4.83 3.43
N LEU A 166 -0.91 3.80 3.51
CA LEU A 166 -0.97 2.69 2.55
C LEU A 166 -1.13 3.14 1.09
N ILE A 167 -1.93 4.18 0.83
CA ILE A 167 -2.28 4.59 -0.55
C ILE A 167 -1.40 5.73 -1.08
N ALA A 168 -0.96 6.65 -0.21
CA ALA A 168 -0.39 7.94 -0.66
C ALA A 168 0.80 8.43 0.17
N GLY A 169 1.32 7.63 1.11
CA GLY A 169 2.49 8.01 1.90
C GLY A 169 3.81 7.65 1.20
N PRO A 170 4.94 8.31 1.57
CA PRO A 170 6.25 7.83 1.19
C PRO A 170 6.46 6.39 1.70
N ILE A 171 7.38 5.66 1.05
CA ILE A 171 7.78 4.33 1.50
C ILE A 171 8.46 4.46 2.87
N MET A 172 7.69 4.31 3.96
CA MET A 172 8.25 4.38 5.30
C MET A 172 9.05 3.14 5.65
N ARG A 173 10.12 3.35 6.42
CA ARG A 173 10.91 2.29 7.00
C ARG A 173 10.21 1.73 8.24
N SER A 174 10.29 0.42 8.43
CA SER A 174 9.77 -0.26 9.61
C SER A 174 10.40 0.26 10.90
N SER A 175 11.67 0.65 10.87
CA SER A 175 12.38 1.26 11.99
C SER A 175 11.80 2.60 12.46
N GLU A 176 11.03 3.30 11.61
CA GLU A 176 10.42 4.60 11.96
C GLU A 176 9.03 4.44 12.56
N LEU A 177 8.20 3.55 12.00
CA LEU A 177 6.79 3.42 12.38
C LEU A 177 6.53 2.33 13.43
N LEU A 178 7.27 1.21 13.42
CA LEU A 178 7.05 0.14 14.40
C LEU A 178 7.26 0.58 15.85
N PRO A 179 8.28 1.39 16.21
CA PRO A 179 8.45 1.86 17.58
C PRO A 179 7.27 2.73 18.06
N GLN A 180 6.68 3.52 17.16
CA GLN A 180 5.49 4.31 17.46
C GLN A 180 4.25 3.42 17.64
N ILE A 181 4.14 2.36 16.84
CA ILE A 181 3.06 1.37 16.97
C ILE A 181 3.15 0.63 18.31
N GLN A 182 4.35 0.29 18.76
CA GLN A 182 4.59 -0.45 20.00
C GLN A 182 4.29 0.34 21.27
N THR A 183 4.24 1.67 21.19
CA THR A 183 4.04 2.56 22.34
C THR A 183 2.71 3.32 22.30
N MET A 184 1.83 3.02 21.34
CA MET A 184 0.60 3.81 21.09
C MET A 184 -0.44 3.77 22.20
N ASP A 185 -0.40 2.72 23.02
CA ASP A 185 -1.25 2.54 24.19
C ASP A 185 -0.95 3.57 25.28
N SER A 186 0.27 4.13 25.28
CA SER A 186 0.69 5.22 26.18
C SER A 186 0.48 6.63 25.62
N PHE A 187 -0.02 6.77 24.38
CA PHE A 187 -0.15 8.08 23.76
C PHE A 187 -1.17 8.98 24.48
N SER A 188 -0.75 10.21 24.75
CA SER A 188 -1.62 11.27 25.24
C SER A 188 -2.29 12.01 24.07
N PRO A 189 -3.49 12.57 24.27
CA PRO A 189 -4.14 13.41 23.26
C PRO A 189 -3.21 14.53 22.76
N PRO A 190 -3.30 14.90 21.47
CA PRO A 190 -2.44 15.92 20.90
C PRO A 190 -2.72 17.29 21.54
N SER A 191 -1.67 18.08 21.70
CA SER A 191 -1.80 19.48 22.11
C SER A 191 -2.56 20.29 21.05
N ALA A 192 -3.15 21.42 21.45
CA ALA A 192 -3.85 22.33 20.55
C ALA A 192 -2.99 22.73 19.33
N LYS A 193 -1.69 22.97 19.54
CA LYS A 193 -0.72 23.31 18.49
C LYS A 193 -0.47 22.17 17.50
N GLN A 194 -0.46 20.92 17.97
CA GLN A 194 -0.35 19.75 17.09
C GLN A 194 -1.62 19.57 16.25
N THR A 195 -2.79 19.75 16.88
CA THR A 195 -4.07 19.68 16.19
C THR A 195 -4.21 20.78 15.14
N GLU A 196 -3.85 22.03 15.47
CA GLU A 196 -3.82 23.16 14.55
C GLU A 196 -2.92 22.86 13.34
N ARG A 197 -1.70 22.37 13.59
CA ARG A 197 -0.77 21.98 12.53
C ARG A 197 -1.34 20.87 11.65
N ALA A 198 -2.01 19.87 12.23
CA ALA A 198 -2.62 18.78 11.47
C ALA A 198 -3.76 19.29 10.57
N VAL A 199 -4.64 20.15 11.10
CA VAL A 199 -5.72 20.79 10.34
C VAL A 199 -5.16 21.64 9.22
N TRP A 200 -4.13 22.45 9.49
CA TRP A 200 -3.47 23.26 8.47
C TRP A 200 -2.88 22.41 7.35
N LEU A 201 -2.20 21.30 7.68
CA LEU A 201 -1.64 20.39 6.68
C LEU A 201 -2.72 19.74 5.82
N ILE A 202 -3.85 19.34 6.41
CA ILE A 202 -4.99 18.77 5.69
C ILE A 202 -5.57 19.81 4.73
N LEU A 203 -5.88 21.01 5.21
CA LEU A 203 -6.44 22.09 4.39
C LEU A 203 -5.49 22.51 3.27
N ALA A 204 -4.19 22.66 3.56
CA ALA A 204 -3.18 22.98 2.57
C ALA A 204 -3.04 21.86 1.51
N GLY A 205 -3.14 20.59 1.92
CA GLY A 205 -3.15 19.44 1.02
C GLY A 205 -4.36 19.44 0.08
N ILE A 206 -5.55 19.69 0.62
CA ILE A 206 -6.80 19.80 -0.16
C ILE A 206 -6.72 20.96 -1.14
N ALA A 207 -6.26 22.14 -0.70
CA ALA A 207 -6.10 23.30 -1.57
C ALA A 207 -5.12 23.02 -2.71
N LYS A 208 -3.93 22.45 -2.42
CA LYS A 208 -2.96 22.06 -3.47
C LYS A 208 -3.54 21.05 -4.45
N LYS A 209 -4.34 20.09 -3.98
CA LYS A 209 -4.94 19.06 -4.83
C LYS A 209 -6.04 19.66 -5.73
N MET A 210 -7.04 20.30 -5.14
CA MET A 210 -8.24 20.74 -5.86
C MET A 210 -8.03 22.05 -6.65
N LEU A 211 -7.28 23.00 -6.10
CA LEU A 211 -7.13 24.33 -6.70
C LEU A 211 -5.96 24.41 -7.67
N ILE A 212 -4.93 23.57 -7.49
CA ILE A 212 -3.72 23.61 -8.33
C ILE A 212 -3.65 22.34 -9.19
N ALA A 213 -3.46 21.16 -8.59
CA ALA A 213 -3.16 19.95 -9.35
C ALA A 213 -4.30 19.52 -10.30
N ASP A 214 -5.55 19.58 -9.83
CA ASP A 214 -6.70 19.20 -10.64
C ASP A 214 -6.95 20.23 -11.76
N GLN A 215 -6.81 21.53 -11.47
CA GLN A 215 -6.90 22.60 -12.47
C GLN A 215 -5.81 22.49 -13.55
N MET A 216 -4.57 22.21 -13.14
CA MET A 216 -3.47 21.97 -14.06
C MET A 216 -3.74 20.75 -14.94
N THR A 217 -4.31 19.68 -14.39
CA THR A 217 -4.67 18.47 -15.15
C THR A 217 -5.70 18.80 -16.22
N THR A 218 -6.72 19.60 -15.89
CA THR A 218 -7.73 20.04 -16.87
C THR A 218 -7.14 20.96 -17.93
N ALA A 219 -6.27 21.91 -17.55
CA ALA A 219 -5.65 22.86 -18.48
C ALA A 219 -4.64 22.19 -19.42
N LEU A 220 -3.86 21.23 -18.93
CA LEU A 220 -2.84 20.51 -19.71
C LEU A 220 -3.40 19.28 -20.43
N GLY A 221 -4.57 18.77 -20.01
CA GLY A 221 -5.20 17.58 -20.57
C GLY A 221 -5.26 17.57 -22.10
N PRO A 222 -5.70 18.64 -22.78
CA PRO A 222 -5.73 18.71 -24.24
C PRO A 222 -4.35 18.59 -24.90
N PHE A 223 -3.30 19.15 -24.28
CA PHE A 223 -1.93 19.07 -24.80
C PHE A 223 -1.31 17.68 -24.59
N LEU A 224 -1.68 17.00 -23.51
CA LEU A 224 -1.21 15.64 -23.19
C LEU A 224 -1.99 14.56 -23.95
N ALA A 225 -3.23 14.86 -24.37
CA ALA A 225 -4.08 13.97 -25.16
C ALA A 225 -3.88 14.12 -26.68
N GLY A 226 -3.19 15.18 -27.13
CA GLY A 226 -2.82 15.38 -28.52
C GLY A 226 -1.79 14.35 -28.97
N ASP A 227 -2.06 13.68 -30.10
CA ASP A 227 -1.14 12.79 -30.77
C ASP A 227 0.17 13.56 -31.10
N PRO A 228 1.35 13.13 -30.60
CA PRO A 228 2.62 13.81 -30.84
C PRO A 228 2.94 13.99 -32.34
N SER A 229 2.28 13.23 -33.23
CA SER A 229 2.41 13.31 -34.68
C SER A 229 1.74 14.54 -35.33
N THR A 230 0.91 15.29 -34.60
CA THR A 230 0.17 16.45 -35.14
C THR A 230 0.81 17.81 -34.85
N MET A 231 1.97 17.84 -34.18
CA MET A 231 2.71 19.07 -33.83
C MET A 231 3.92 19.35 -34.74
N ALA A 232 3.81 19.02 -36.03
CA ALA A 232 4.80 19.36 -37.06
C ALA A 232 4.18 20.24 -38.16
#